data_AF-A0A219AML7-F1
#
_entry.id   AF-A0A219AML7-F1
#
_cell.length_a   1.000
_cell.length_b   1.000
_cell.length_c   1.000
_cell.angle_alpha   90.00
_cell.angle_beta   90.00
_cell.angle_gamma   90.00
#
_symmetry.space_group_name_H-M   'P 1'
#
loop_
_entity.id
_entity.type
_entity.pdbx_description
1 polymer ?
#
loop_
_entity_poly.entity_id
_entity_poly.type
_entity_poly.pdbx_seq_one_letter_code
_entity_poly.pdbx_strand_id
1 'polypeptide(L)'
;MVFKFAMEDKELIKNLPEDLFNELLNYNSAIPDELHDMLNKFNPEWRKLRSDRENRSWTLLSRIYMRRAKYDKLFDKIRMDAQLQDEIDFIIRYPQYKCLIKFIAYELNNDLEDLGSYIPVPLDDFLDLIEDQDVTKDDKVKEKYNIPKD
;
A
#
# COMPACT_ATOMS: atom_id res chain seq x y z
N MET A 1 -10.95 2.37 18.49
CA MET A 1 -10.72 1.60 17.26
C MET A 1 -9.82 2.44 16.40
N VAL A 2 -8.57 2.01 16.31
CA VAL A 2 -7.52 2.67 15.56
C VAL A 2 -7.32 1.87 14.29
N PHE A 3 -7.54 2.48 13.14
CA PHE A 3 -7.30 1.85 11.84
C PHE A 3 -6.02 2.39 11.23
N LYS A 4 -5.36 1.55 10.42
CA LYS A 4 -4.11 1.89 9.76
C LYS A 4 -4.19 1.66 8.25
N PHE A 5 -3.58 2.58 7.51
CA PHE A 5 -3.48 2.53 6.06
C PHE A 5 -2.20 3.23 5.60
N ALA A 6 -1.68 2.84 4.43
CA ALA A 6 -0.55 3.55 3.87
C ALA A 6 -1.02 4.85 3.23
N MET A 7 -0.28 5.92 3.49
CA MET A 7 -0.44 7.19 2.82
C MET A 7 0.55 7.30 1.69
N GLU A 8 0.04 7.17 0.48
CA GLU A 8 0.85 7.25 -0.73
C GLU A 8 1.43 8.64 -1.00
N ASP A 9 2.59 8.67 -1.67
CA ASP A 9 3.19 9.92 -2.13
C ASP A 9 2.52 10.44 -3.41
N LYS A 10 1.39 11.11 -3.24
CA LYS A 10 0.62 11.70 -4.35
C LYS A 10 1.43 12.66 -5.22
N GLU A 11 2.39 13.39 -4.65
CA GLU A 11 3.21 14.35 -5.41
C GLU A 11 4.25 13.63 -6.26
N LEU A 12 4.89 12.60 -5.70
CA LEU A 12 5.78 11.71 -6.47
C LEU A 12 5.01 10.94 -7.54
N ILE A 13 3.87 10.35 -7.19
CA ILE A 13 3.04 9.57 -8.12
C ILE A 13 2.55 10.43 -9.28
N LYS A 14 2.18 11.69 -9.02
CA LYS A 14 1.79 12.65 -10.07
C LYS A 14 2.95 13.05 -10.97
N ASN A 15 4.18 13.09 -10.43
CA ASN A 15 5.39 13.45 -11.16
C ASN A 15 6.35 12.26 -11.21
N LEU A 16 5.83 11.10 -11.62
CA LEU A 16 6.56 9.85 -11.53
C LEU A 16 7.85 9.91 -12.37
N PRO A 17 9.04 9.69 -11.78
CA PRO A 17 10.29 9.67 -12.54
C PRO A 17 10.22 8.64 -13.67
N GLU A 18 10.81 8.96 -14.83
CA GLU A 18 10.73 8.11 -16.03
C GLU A 18 11.23 6.67 -15.78
N ASP A 19 12.32 6.54 -15.01
CA ASP A 19 12.86 5.23 -14.62
C ASP A 19 11.83 4.42 -13.82
N LEU A 20 11.19 5.04 -12.83
CA LEU A 20 10.19 4.40 -11.97
C LEU A 20 8.90 4.09 -12.72
N PHE A 21 8.48 4.98 -13.63
CA PHE A 21 7.37 4.77 -14.55
C PHE A 21 7.59 3.50 -15.38
N ASN A 22 8.73 3.41 -16.04
CA ASN A 22 9.08 2.29 -16.90
C ASN A 22 9.24 1.00 -16.09
N GLU A 23 9.79 1.08 -14.88
CA GLU A 23 9.92 -0.06 -13.99
C GLU A 23 8.55 -0.62 -13.59
N LEU A 24 7.65 0.24 -13.09
CA LEU A 24 6.28 -0.15 -12.70
C LEU A 24 5.45 -0.65 -13.88
N LEU A 25 5.61 -0.04 -15.06
CA LEU A 25 4.95 -0.50 -16.28
C LEU A 25 5.38 -1.94 -16.64
N ASN A 26 6.67 -2.22 -16.54
CA ASN A 26 7.25 -3.52 -16.88
C ASN A 26 7.27 -4.53 -15.73
N TYR A 27 6.88 -4.12 -14.53
CA TYR A 27 6.80 -4.98 -13.36
C TYR A 27 5.88 -6.19 -13.64
N ASN A 28 6.44 -7.41 -13.64
CA ASN A 28 5.75 -8.62 -14.09
C ASN A 28 5.00 -9.32 -12.96
N SER A 29 4.32 -8.58 -12.10
CA SER A 29 3.50 -9.12 -11.02
C SER A 29 2.39 -8.12 -10.68
N ALA A 30 1.55 -8.49 -9.72
CA ALA A 30 0.45 -7.67 -9.25
C ALA A 30 0.97 -6.54 -8.33
N ILE A 31 0.50 -5.32 -8.60
CA ILE A 31 0.66 -4.12 -7.76
C ILE A 31 -0.53 -4.10 -6.79
N PRO A 32 -0.38 -3.65 -5.54
CA PRO A 32 -1.51 -3.39 -4.65
C PRO A 32 -2.62 -2.59 -5.35
N ASP A 33 -3.88 -2.92 -5.10
CA ASP A 33 -5.01 -2.30 -5.83
C ASP A 33 -5.11 -0.79 -5.56
N GLU A 34 -4.92 -0.35 -4.31
CA GLU A 34 -4.93 1.08 -3.94
C GLU A 34 -3.84 1.86 -4.71
N LEU A 35 -2.59 1.39 -4.64
CA LEU A 35 -1.47 1.97 -5.38
C LEU A 35 -1.68 1.94 -6.89
N HIS A 36 -2.23 0.85 -7.42
CA HIS A 36 -2.56 0.72 -8.83
C HIS A 36 -3.62 1.75 -9.27
N ASP A 37 -4.66 1.96 -8.46
CA ASP A 37 -5.72 2.92 -8.74
C ASP A 37 -5.20 4.36 -8.69
N MET A 38 -4.29 4.65 -7.78
CA MET A 38 -3.65 5.95 -7.66
C MET A 38 -2.68 6.23 -8.80
N LEU A 39 -1.86 5.25 -9.20
CA LEU A 39 -1.05 5.32 -10.41
C LEU A 39 -1.92 5.59 -11.64
N ASN A 40 -3.05 4.88 -11.77
CA ASN A 40 -4.00 5.06 -12.87
C ASN A 40 -4.65 6.44 -12.90
N LYS A 41 -4.99 6.97 -11.73
CA LYS A 41 -5.66 8.27 -11.57
C LYS A 41 -4.73 9.41 -11.98
N PHE A 42 -3.48 9.37 -11.56
CA PHE A 42 -2.53 10.44 -11.82
C PHE A 42 -1.72 10.27 -13.10
N ASN A 43 -1.62 9.04 -13.64
CA ASN A 43 -0.89 8.73 -14.87
C ASN A 43 -1.78 8.01 -15.91
N PRO A 44 -2.65 8.72 -16.64
CA PRO A 44 -3.56 8.10 -17.61
C PRO A 44 -2.85 7.35 -18.75
N GLU A 45 -1.66 7.79 -19.15
CA GLU A 45 -0.85 7.09 -20.15
C GLU A 45 -0.34 5.75 -19.61
N TRP A 46 0.20 5.76 -18.37
CA TRP A 46 0.60 4.54 -17.67
C TRP A 46 -0.56 3.55 -17.59
N ARG A 47 -1.75 4.01 -17.20
CA ARG A 47 -2.97 3.20 -17.14
C ARG A 47 -3.24 2.45 -18.44
N LYS A 48 -3.17 3.15 -19.56
CA LYS A 48 -3.42 2.56 -20.88
C LYS A 48 -2.40 1.48 -21.20
N LEU A 49 -1.11 1.81 -21.07
CA LEU A 49 -0.01 0.90 -21.39
C LEU A 49 0.00 -0.33 -20.47
N ARG A 50 -0.26 -0.12 -19.17
CA ARG A 50 -0.33 -1.17 -18.16
C ARG A 50 -1.49 -2.13 -18.45
N SER A 51 -2.68 -1.59 -18.71
CA SER A 51 -3.87 -2.39 -19.03
C SER A 51 -3.67 -3.22 -20.32
N ASP A 52 -3.09 -2.63 -21.37
CA ASP A 52 -2.77 -3.35 -22.61
C ASP A 52 -1.82 -4.54 -22.35
N ARG A 53 -0.84 -4.35 -21.45
CA ARG A 53 0.11 -5.40 -21.08
C ARG A 53 -0.54 -6.51 -20.25
N GLU A 54 -1.35 -6.15 -19.25
CA GLU A 54 -2.06 -7.09 -18.39
C GLU A 54 -3.03 -7.97 -19.19
N ASN A 55 -3.81 -7.37 -20.09
CA ASN A 55 -4.78 -8.08 -20.92
C ASN A 55 -4.14 -9.03 -21.94
N ARG A 56 -2.88 -8.81 -22.31
CA ARG A 56 -2.14 -9.67 -23.26
C ARG A 56 -1.36 -10.79 -22.58
N SER A 57 -1.30 -10.81 -21.25
CA SER A 57 -0.50 -11.77 -20.48
C SER A 57 -1.35 -12.54 -19.48
N TRP A 58 -1.75 -13.77 -19.85
CA TRP A 58 -2.46 -14.69 -18.95
C TRP A 58 -1.73 -14.93 -17.63
N THR A 59 -0.39 -14.98 -17.66
CA THR A 59 0.43 -15.17 -16.46
C THR A 59 0.41 -13.95 -15.55
N LEU A 60 0.37 -12.73 -16.10
CA LEU A 60 0.29 -11.52 -15.30
C LEU A 60 -1.11 -11.39 -14.69
N LEU A 61 -2.13 -11.61 -15.50
CA LEU A 61 -3.53 -11.55 -15.08
C LEU A 61 -3.83 -12.58 -13.96
N SER A 62 -3.30 -13.80 -14.07
CA SER A 62 -3.47 -14.82 -13.02
C SER A 62 -2.79 -14.41 -11.71
N ARG A 63 -1.61 -13.77 -11.75
CA ARG A 63 -0.93 -13.23 -10.56
C ARG A 63 -1.76 -12.13 -9.87
N ILE A 64 -2.41 -11.26 -10.65
CA ILE A 64 -3.30 -10.22 -10.12
C ILE A 64 -4.48 -10.86 -9.38
N TYR A 65 -5.18 -11.80 -10.01
CA TYR A 65 -6.29 -12.49 -9.35
C TYR A 65 -5.87 -13.29 -8.12
N MET A 66 -4.71 -13.97 -8.16
CA MET A 66 -4.19 -14.70 -7.01
C MET A 66 -3.86 -13.78 -5.84
N ARG A 67 -3.31 -12.59 -6.11
CA ARG A 67 -3.05 -11.57 -5.09
C ARG A 67 -4.36 -11.09 -4.48
N ARG A 68 -5.31 -10.61 -5.29
CA ARG A 68 -6.63 -10.18 -4.81
C ARG A 68 -7.31 -11.25 -3.94
N ALA A 69 -7.37 -12.48 -4.41
CA ALA A 69 -7.93 -13.59 -3.65
C ALA A 69 -7.19 -13.90 -2.33
N LYS A 70 -5.87 -13.65 -2.24
CA LYS A 70 -5.11 -13.76 -0.98
C LYS A 70 -5.57 -12.69 0.01
N TYR A 71 -5.68 -11.43 -0.41
CA TYR A 71 -5.97 -10.32 0.48
C TYR A 71 -7.45 -10.14 0.76
N ASP A 72 -8.35 -10.56 -0.12
CA ASP A 72 -9.78 -10.68 0.18
C ASP A 72 -10.00 -11.63 1.36
N LYS A 73 -9.36 -12.80 1.34
CA LYS A 73 -9.39 -13.75 2.46
C LYS A 73 -8.73 -13.21 3.72
N LEU A 74 -7.77 -12.30 3.58
CA LEU A 74 -7.11 -11.67 4.71
C LEU A 74 -7.99 -10.54 5.30
N PHE A 75 -8.71 -9.81 4.45
CA PHE A 75 -9.66 -8.77 4.84
C PHE A 75 -10.79 -9.33 5.71
N ASP A 76 -11.25 -10.55 5.44
CA ASP A 76 -12.20 -11.24 6.33
C ASP A 76 -11.66 -11.45 7.76
N LYS A 77 -10.33 -11.50 7.92
CA LYS A 77 -9.67 -11.75 9.22
C LYS A 77 -9.28 -10.47 9.94
N ILE A 78 -8.63 -9.55 9.23
CA ILE A 78 -8.00 -8.36 9.83
C ILE A 78 -8.56 -7.04 9.26
N ARG A 79 -9.64 -7.10 8.46
CA ARG A 79 -10.34 -5.91 7.92
C ARG A 79 -9.40 -4.99 7.15
N MET A 80 -9.49 -3.68 7.38
CA MET A 80 -8.71 -2.63 6.71
C MET A 80 -7.19 -2.86 6.82
N ASP A 81 -6.73 -3.50 7.90
CA ASP A 81 -5.31 -3.86 8.05
C ASP A 81 -4.82 -4.79 6.92
N ALA A 82 -5.72 -5.52 6.25
CA ALA A 82 -5.35 -6.35 5.11
C ALA A 82 -4.91 -5.51 3.90
N GLN A 83 -5.48 -4.32 3.71
CA GLN A 83 -5.05 -3.40 2.66
C GLN A 83 -3.62 -2.92 2.95
N LEU A 84 -3.36 -2.48 4.18
CA LEU A 84 -2.02 -2.11 4.59
C LEU A 84 -1.05 -3.29 4.46
N GLN A 85 -1.42 -4.49 4.91
CA GLN A 85 -0.57 -5.68 4.77
C GLN A 85 -0.25 -5.97 3.30
N ASP A 86 -1.18 -5.70 2.37
CA ASP A 86 -0.94 -5.85 0.94
C ASP A 86 0.21 -4.95 0.47
N GLU A 87 0.16 -3.68 0.84
CA GLU A 87 1.17 -2.67 0.49
C GLU A 87 2.50 -2.92 1.17
N ILE A 88 2.49 -3.31 2.46
CA ILE A 88 3.70 -3.68 3.21
C ILE A 88 4.39 -4.91 2.60
N ASP A 89 3.63 -5.97 2.29
CA ASP A 89 4.18 -7.15 1.61
C ASP A 89 4.78 -6.78 0.24
N PHE A 90 4.20 -5.81 -0.46
CA PHE A 90 4.72 -5.32 -1.73
C PHE A 90 6.06 -4.60 -1.58
N ILE A 91 6.16 -3.63 -0.68
CA ILE A 91 7.41 -2.88 -0.48
C ILE A 91 8.52 -3.71 0.16
N ILE A 92 8.20 -4.68 1.02
CA ILE A 92 9.20 -5.60 1.59
C ILE A 92 9.81 -6.44 0.49
N ARG A 93 8.98 -6.92 -0.44
CA ARG A 93 9.44 -7.72 -1.57
C ARG A 93 10.15 -6.89 -2.63
N TYR A 94 9.80 -5.61 -2.77
CA TYR A 94 10.36 -4.70 -3.76
C TYR A 94 10.70 -3.33 -3.13
N PRO A 95 11.81 -3.26 -2.37
CA PRO A 95 12.15 -2.09 -1.57
C PRO A 95 12.35 -0.80 -2.38
N GLN A 96 12.66 -0.90 -3.68
CA GLN A 96 12.79 0.28 -4.55
C GLN A 96 11.48 1.07 -4.68
N TYR A 97 10.33 0.43 -4.43
CA TYR A 97 9.02 1.08 -4.46
C TYR A 97 8.60 1.70 -3.13
N LYS A 98 9.42 1.62 -2.08
CA LYS A 98 9.14 2.27 -0.78
C LYS A 98 8.83 3.75 -0.93
N CYS A 99 9.48 4.43 -1.89
CA CYS A 99 9.27 5.86 -2.16
C CYS A 99 7.82 6.22 -2.54
N LEU A 100 7.01 5.25 -2.98
CA LEU A 100 5.60 5.46 -3.32
C LEU A 100 4.70 5.62 -2.09
N ILE A 101 5.20 5.30 -0.90
CA ILE A 101 4.48 5.41 0.38
C ILE A 101 5.21 6.41 1.26
N LYS A 102 4.52 7.47 1.72
CA LYS A 102 5.10 8.47 2.64
C LYS A 102 5.19 7.96 4.07
N PHE A 103 4.06 7.50 4.60
CA PHE A 103 3.92 7.11 6.00
C PHE A 103 2.73 6.17 6.17
N ILE A 104 2.66 5.49 7.31
CA ILE A 104 1.46 4.78 7.75
C ILE A 104 0.64 5.73 8.62
N ALA A 105 -0.61 5.95 8.24
CA ALA A 105 -1.53 6.78 9.01
C ALA A 105 -2.29 5.90 9.99
N TYR A 106 -2.26 6.29 11.27
CA TYR A 106 -3.12 5.73 12.31
C TYR A 106 -4.28 6.67 12.55
N GLU A 107 -5.45 6.34 12.00
CA GLU A 107 -6.69 7.10 12.23
C GLU A 107 -7.26 6.78 13.61
N LEU A 108 -7.52 7.84 14.40
CA LEU A 108 -7.96 7.72 15.79
C LEU A 108 -9.49 7.64 15.96
N ASN A 109 -10.24 7.83 14.86
CA ASN A 109 -11.70 7.81 14.83
C ASN A 109 -12.21 6.91 13.69
N ASN A 110 -13.44 6.40 13.84
CA ASN A 110 -14.12 5.59 12.82
C ASN A 110 -14.84 6.44 11.75
N ASP A 111 -14.75 7.76 11.84
CA ASP A 111 -15.34 8.64 10.85
C ASP A 111 -14.37 8.77 9.68
N LEU A 112 -14.65 8.04 8.60
CA LEU A 112 -13.88 8.06 7.36
C LEU A 112 -13.85 9.45 6.69
N GLU A 113 -14.67 10.39 7.16
CA GLU A 113 -14.67 11.79 6.70
C GLU A 113 -13.83 12.72 7.61
N ASP A 114 -13.43 12.27 8.81
CA ASP A 114 -12.59 13.04 9.75
C ASP A 114 -11.09 12.83 9.48
N LEU A 115 -10.65 13.34 8.33
CA LEU A 115 -9.24 13.34 7.89
C LEU A 115 -8.30 14.17 8.78
N GLY A 116 -8.81 14.79 9.86
CA GLY A 116 -8.07 15.71 10.71
C GLY A 116 -7.28 15.06 11.83
N SER A 117 -7.62 13.82 12.23
CA SER A 117 -7.08 13.18 13.43
C SER A 117 -6.36 11.86 13.16
N TYR A 118 -5.25 11.92 12.42
CA TYR A 118 -4.33 10.78 12.27
C TYR A 118 -2.95 11.05 12.86
N ILE A 119 -2.28 9.98 13.27
CA ILE A 119 -0.87 10.00 13.66
C ILE A 119 -0.04 9.45 12.48
N PRO A 120 0.78 10.28 11.81
CA PRO A 120 1.68 9.81 10.76
C PRO A 120 2.89 9.10 11.36
N VAL A 121 3.12 7.86 10.94
CA VAL A 121 4.32 7.08 11.27
C VAL A 121 5.16 6.92 10.00
N PRO A 122 6.37 7.51 9.92
CA PRO A 122 7.26 7.33 8.78
C PRO A 122 7.40 5.85 8.40
N LEU A 123 7.38 5.54 7.11
CA LEU A 123 7.35 4.16 6.63
C LEU A 123 8.53 3.33 7.15
N ASP A 124 9.75 3.86 7.10
CA ASP A 124 10.92 3.13 7.57
C ASP A 124 10.86 2.87 9.08
N ASP A 125 10.43 3.86 9.87
CA ASP A 125 10.22 3.67 11.31
C ASP A 125 9.15 2.61 11.60
N PHE A 126 8.06 2.58 10.81
CA PHE A 126 7.03 1.55 10.93
C PHE A 126 7.62 0.16 10.63
N LEU A 127 8.37 0.02 9.53
CA LEU A 127 8.98 -1.24 9.10
C LEU A 127 10.03 -1.77 10.09
N ASP A 128 10.73 -0.89 10.80
CA ASP A 128 11.72 -1.27 11.80
C ASP A 128 11.09 -1.77 13.12
N LEU A 129 9.83 -1.39 13.38
CA LEU A 129 9.15 -1.63 14.65
C LEU A 129 8.10 -2.73 14.58
N ILE A 130 7.62 -3.06 13.39
CA ILE A 130 6.63 -4.12 13.15
C ILE A 130 7.24 -5.52 13.34
N GLU A 131 6.60 -6.36 14.16
CA GLU A 131 7.10 -7.69 14.46
C GLU A 131 6.63 -8.71 13.43
N ASP A 132 7.52 -9.62 13.02
CA ASP A 132 7.24 -10.68 12.03
C ASP A 132 6.63 -10.19 10.70
N GLN A 133 6.72 -8.88 10.41
CA GLN A 133 6.05 -8.23 9.28
C GLN A 133 4.51 -8.34 9.34
N ASP A 134 3.95 -8.58 10.53
CA ASP A 134 2.51 -8.66 10.77
C ASP A 134 2.00 -7.29 11.23
N VAL A 135 1.21 -6.64 10.39
CA VAL A 135 0.75 -5.26 10.69
C VAL A 135 -0.14 -5.20 11.93
N THR A 136 -0.70 -6.32 12.37
CA THR A 136 -1.47 -6.40 13.62
C THR A 136 -0.58 -6.43 14.88
N LYS A 137 0.72 -6.68 14.74
CA LYS A 137 1.71 -6.71 15.83
C LYS A 137 2.54 -5.43 15.87
N ASP A 138 1.87 -4.32 16.11
CA ASP A 138 2.43 -2.97 16.03
C ASP A 138 2.58 -2.29 17.40
N ASP A 139 2.63 -3.06 18.49
CA ASP A 139 2.73 -2.55 19.87
C ASP A 139 3.90 -1.57 20.06
N LYS A 140 5.06 -1.87 19.46
CA LYS A 140 6.25 -1.00 19.51
C LYS A 140 6.05 0.33 18.77
N VAL A 141 5.31 0.31 17.66
CA VAL A 141 4.92 1.52 16.94
C VAL A 141 4.00 2.35 17.83
N LYS A 142 2.97 1.72 18.40
CA LYS A 142 2.00 2.40 19.26
C LYS A 142 2.67 3.03 20.48
N GLU A 143 3.59 2.32 21.12
CA GLU A 143 4.38 2.84 22.25
C GLU A 143 5.23 4.05 21.84
N LYS A 144 6.01 3.94 20.75
CA LYS A 144 6.90 5.02 20.30
C LYS A 144 6.15 6.30 19.94
N TYR A 145 4.98 6.18 19.29
CA TYR A 145 4.20 7.32 18.80
C TYR A 145 3.04 7.74 19.71
N ASN A 146 2.93 7.15 20.92
CA ASN A 146 1.83 7.39 21.86
C ASN A 146 0.44 7.18 21.24
N ILE A 147 0.32 6.16 20.39
CA ILE A 147 -0.94 5.80 19.73
C ILE A 147 -1.81 5.05 20.75
N PRO A 148 -3.08 5.43 20.94
CA PRO A 148 -3.99 4.72 21.83
C PRO A 148 -4.04 3.22 21.51
N LYS A 149 -4.11 2.40 22.56
CA LYS A 149 -4.47 1.00 22.43
C LYS A 149 -5.98 0.88 22.34
N ASP A 150 -6.45 -0.01 21.49
CA ASP A 150 -7.87 -0.34 21.34
C ASP A 150 -8.44 -1.07 22.55
#